data_AF-A0A6I3LLG7-F1
#
_entry.id   AF-A0A6I3LLG7-F1
#
_cell.length_a   1.000
_cell.length_b   1.000
_cell.length_c   1.000
_cell.angle_alpha   90.00
_cell.angle_beta   90.00
_cell.angle_gamma   90.00
#
_symmetry.space_group_name_H-M   'P 1'
#
loop_
_entity.id
_entity.type
_entity.pdbx_description
1 polymer ?
#
loop_
_entity_poly.entity_id
_entity_poly.type
_entity_poly.pdbx_seq_one_letter_code
_entity_poly.pdbx_strand_id
1 'polypeptide(L)'
;MKRKLLPLSFLFVSSLAMAQVGIGTKNPDKSAMLEVVASTNDLKGILIPRIPLKTLTDSSFVNKGNVANSLLVFNITENDELRPGYYYWFETGWLRIITDQDEAYRDILKNEEFAVNDNEQNLYLKDSKGNIVSVPLKDVNILTSLISQSNGQYVYTAEDGSQTTIDVIGDVTNNFE
;
A
#
# COMPACT_ATOMS: atom_id res chain seq x y z
N MET A 1 36.78 55.16 38.93
CA MET A 1 36.82 54.00 38.01
C MET A 1 35.68 53.01 38.32
N LYS A 2 34.42 53.22 37.88
CA LYS A 2 33.32 52.24 38.15
C LYS A 2 32.21 52.13 37.07
N ARG A 3 32.39 52.70 35.87
CA ARG A 3 31.33 52.70 34.82
C ARG A 3 31.50 51.64 33.71
N LYS A 4 32.59 50.87 33.72
CA LYS A 4 32.87 49.81 32.72
C LYS A 4 32.36 48.42 33.11
N LEU A 5 31.85 48.25 34.34
CA LEU A 5 31.33 46.97 34.83
C LEU A 5 29.95 46.63 34.25
N LEU A 6 29.11 47.64 33.99
CA LEU A 6 27.77 47.46 33.43
C LEU A 6 27.77 46.86 32.00
N PRO A 7 28.53 47.40 31.02
CA PRO A 7 28.57 46.79 29.69
C PRO A 7 29.21 45.40 29.70
N LEU A 8 30.19 45.16 30.57
CA LEU A 8 30.81 43.84 30.73
C LEU A 8 29.81 42.82 31.31
N SER A 9 28.99 43.22 32.28
CA SER A 9 27.91 42.38 32.82
C SER A 9 26.86 42.04 31.77
N PHE A 10 26.52 42.99 30.87
CA PHE A 10 25.58 42.74 29.76
C PHE A 10 26.13 41.75 28.73
N LEU A 11 27.45 41.74 28.51
CA LEU A 11 28.14 40.82 27.61
C LEU A 11 28.12 39.35 28.12
N PHE A 12 28.12 39.14 29.44
CA PHE A 12 28.06 37.79 30.01
C PHE A 12 26.64 37.21 30.06
N VAL A 13 25.59 38.04 29.92
CA VAL A 13 24.19 37.58 29.90
C VAL A 13 23.77 37.12 28.49
N SER A 14 24.40 37.64 27.43
CA SER A 14 24.04 37.28 26.05
C SER A 14 24.42 35.86 25.64
N SER A 15 25.34 35.19 26.34
CA SER A 15 25.72 33.79 26.07
C SER A 15 24.70 32.76 26.58
N LEU A 16 23.65 33.18 27.30
CA LEU A 16 22.57 32.31 27.79
C LEU A 16 21.32 32.33 26.88
N ALA A 17 21.35 33.06 25.77
CA ALA A 17 20.23 33.12 24.85
C ALA A 17 20.16 31.85 23.97
N MET A 18 19.28 30.92 24.35
CA MET A 18 18.87 29.82 23.48
C MET A 18 17.83 30.37 22.49
N ALA A 19 18.11 30.32 21.19
CA ALA A 19 17.17 30.73 20.15
C ALA A 19 16.72 29.51 19.34
N GLN A 20 15.41 29.26 19.28
CA GLN A 20 14.81 28.30 18.35
C GLN A 20 14.94 28.79 16.90
N VAL A 21 15.08 27.88 15.93
CA VAL A 21 15.22 28.23 14.51
C VAL A 21 13.85 28.33 13.87
N GLY A 22 13.41 29.56 13.61
CA GLY A 22 12.22 29.87 12.83
C GLY A 22 12.59 30.50 11.51
N ILE A 23 12.04 30.00 10.40
CA ILE A 23 12.09 30.66 9.10
C ILE A 23 10.67 31.11 8.74
N GLY A 24 10.48 32.42 8.60
CA GLY A 24 9.16 32.98 8.30
C GLY A 24 8.20 33.08 9.49
N THR A 25 8.62 32.67 10.70
CA THR A 25 7.90 32.92 11.96
C THR A 25 8.83 33.49 13.03
N LYS A 26 8.32 34.40 13.86
CA LYS A 26 9.04 34.96 15.02
C LYS A 26 8.87 34.12 16.28
N ASN A 27 7.84 33.28 16.31
CA ASN A 27 7.48 32.44 17.45
C ASN A 27 7.36 30.99 16.97
N PRO A 28 8.48 30.29 16.72
CA PRO A 28 8.40 28.88 16.42
C PRO A 28 7.77 28.11 17.57
N ASP A 29 7.08 27.02 17.26
CA ASP A 29 6.54 26.11 18.24
C ASP A 29 7.66 25.57 19.14
N LYS A 30 7.38 25.49 20.45
CA LYS A 30 8.35 25.02 21.44
C LYS A 30 8.76 23.57 21.24
N SER A 31 7.96 22.76 20.54
CA SER A 31 8.33 21.38 20.18
C SER A 31 9.16 21.28 18.90
N ALA A 32 9.38 22.37 18.17
CA ALA A 32 10.11 22.36 16.90
C ALA A 32 11.57 22.78 17.07
N MET A 33 12.50 21.95 16.57
CA MET A 33 13.90 22.36 16.40
C MET A 33 14.08 23.31 15.20
N LEU A 34 13.23 23.16 14.18
CA LEU A 34 13.13 24.03 13.01
C LEU A 34 11.66 24.13 12.60
N GLU A 35 11.13 25.35 12.48
CA GLU A 35 9.82 25.60 11.88
C GLU A 35 9.96 26.53 10.68
N VAL A 36 9.36 26.16 9.55
CA VAL A 36 9.36 26.97 8.33
C VAL A 36 7.92 27.30 7.96
N VAL A 37 7.57 28.57 8.04
CA VAL A 37 6.22 29.07 7.78
C VAL A 37 6.26 30.01 6.57
N ALA A 38 5.44 29.73 5.56
CA ALA A 38 5.21 30.64 4.45
C ALA A 38 4.12 31.66 4.83
N SER A 39 4.27 32.91 4.39
CA SER A 39 3.23 33.92 4.57
C SER A 39 2.25 33.88 3.40
N THR A 40 1.02 34.38 3.60
CA THR A 40 0.00 34.43 2.53
C THR A 40 0.44 35.21 1.30
N ASN A 41 1.36 36.15 1.46
CA ASN A 41 1.87 37.00 0.38
C ASN A 41 3.22 36.52 -0.19
N ASP A 42 3.77 35.42 0.35
CA ASP A 42 5.06 34.87 -0.05
C ASP A 42 5.06 33.33 0.15
N LEU A 43 4.32 32.65 -0.74
CA LEU A 43 4.14 31.19 -0.72
C LEU A 43 5.40 30.48 -1.24
N LYS A 44 6.32 30.17 -0.34
CA LYS A 44 7.57 29.45 -0.61
C LYS A 44 7.63 28.11 0.12
N GLY A 45 8.45 27.19 -0.38
CA GLY A 45 8.71 25.89 0.23
C GLY A 45 10.17 25.69 0.63
N ILE A 46 10.52 24.46 1.01
CA ILE A 46 11.88 24.07 1.35
C ILE A 46 12.47 23.27 0.20
N LEU A 47 13.64 23.67 -0.30
CA LEU A 47 14.45 22.82 -1.17
C LEU A 47 15.41 21.99 -0.31
N ILE A 48 15.11 20.70 -0.18
CA ILE A 48 16.02 19.72 0.39
C ILE A 48 17.25 19.59 -0.52
N PRO A 49 18.47 19.39 0.03
CA PRO A 49 19.67 19.22 -0.77
C PRO A 49 19.50 18.18 -1.89
N ARG A 50 19.78 18.62 -3.13
CA ARG A 50 19.72 17.78 -4.33
C ARG A 50 21.07 17.11 -4.54
N ILE A 51 21.12 15.80 -4.43
CA ILE A 51 22.36 15.01 -4.48
C ILE A 51 22.25 13.95 -5.58
N PRO A 52 23.24 13.80 -6.47
CA PRO A 52 23.28 12.69 -7.40
C PRO A 52 23.77 11.43 -6.68
N LEU A 53 22.84 10.61 -6.18
CA LEU A 53 23.20 9.32 -5.57
C LEU A 53 23.78 8.39 -6.64
N LYS A 54 24.71 7.51 -6.26
CA LYS A 54 25.34 6.55 -7.18
C LYS A 54 24.68 5.19 -7.13
N THR A 55 24.53 4.66 -5.92
CA THR A 55 23.85 3.40 -5.60
C THR A 55 23.02 3.57 -4.33
N LEU A 56 22.20 2.58 -4.01
CA LEU A 56 21.41 2.57 -2.77
C LEU A 56 22.25 2.42 -1.49
N THR A 57 23.54 2.07 -1.59
CA THR A 57 24.41 1.78 -0.43
C THR A 57 25.63 2.70 -0.36
N ASP A 58 25.85 3.55 -1.36
CA ASP A 58 26.99 4.45 -1.39
C ASP A 58 26.79 5.63 -0.41
N SER A 59 27.53 5.58 0.69
CA SER A 59 27.59 6.64 1.70
C SER A 59 28.83 7.53 1.55
N SER A 60 29.78 7.18 0.69
CA SER A 60 31.12 7.77 0.67
C SER A 60 31.12 9.27 0.39
N PHE A 61 30.15 9.75 -0.37
CA PHE A 61 29.98 11.16 -0.76
C PHE A 61 29.37 12.04 0.33
N VAL A 62 28.75 11.44 1.35
CA VAL A 62 28.11 12.17 2.45
C VAL A 62 28.93 11.95 3.72
N ASN A 63 29.54 13.03 4.21
CA ASN A 63 30.35 13.02 5.43
C ASN A 63 31.37 11.86 5.50
N LYS A 64 32.02 11.56 4.35
CA LYS A 64 33.04 10.49 4.23
C LYS A 64 32.52 9.11 4.69
N GLY A 65 31.24 8.81 4.47
CA GLY A 65 30.63 7.53 4.84
C GLY A 65 29.98 7.51 6.23
N ASN A 66 30.18 8.54 7.07
CA ASN A 66 29.52 8.66 8.36
C ASN A 66 28.18 9.38 8.23
N VAL A 67 27.20 8.69 7.66
CA VAL A 67 25.87 9.24 7.40
C VAL A 67 24.96 8.93 8.58
N ALA A 68 24.32 9.98 9.12
CA ALA A 68 23.36 9.82 10.20
C ALA A 68 22.04 9.22 9.68
N ASN A 69 21.44 8.33 10.45
CA ASN A 69 20.07 7.89 10.20
C ASN A 69 19.12 9.09 10.14
N SER A 70 18.10 8.99 9.29
CA SER A 70 17.13 10.05 9.01
C SER A 70 17.67 11.25 8.21
N LEU A 71 18.89 11.19 7.64
CA LEU A 71 19.34 12.24 6.73
C LEU A 71 18.52 12.23 5.44
N LEU A 72 17.75 13.29 5.19
CA LEU A 72 16.87 13.45 4.03
C LEU A 72 17.56 14.21 2.88
N VAL A 73 17.48 13.67 1.67
CA VAL A 73 18.02 14.26 0.44
C VAL A 73 17.03 14.10 -0.72
N PHE A 74 17.17 14.92 -1.76
CA PHE A 74 16.48 14.70 -3.03
C PHE A 74 17.47 14.13 -4.05
N ASN A 75 17.28 12.86 -4.45
CA ASN A 75 18.08 12.24 -5.49
C ASN A 75 17.70 12.81 -6.88
N ILE A 76 18.72 13.11 -7.68
CA ILE A 76 18.57 13.55 -9.08
C ILE A 76 19.07 12.53 -10.11
N THR A 77 19.70 11.44 -9.67
CA THR A 77 20.18 10.37 -10.55
C THR A 77 19.03 9.44 -10.95
N GLU A 78 19.00 9.04 -12.21
CA GLU A 78 18.13 7.99 -12.73
C GLU A 78 18.97 6.87 -13.35
N ASN A 79 18.75 5.63 -12.90
CA ASN A 79 19.35 4.41 -13.41
C ASN A 79 18.48 3.19 -13.03
N ASP A 80 18.99 1.98 -13.23
CA ASP A 80 18.24 0.73 -12.98
C ASP A 80 17.82 0.55 -11.50
N GLU A 81 18.56 1.13 -10.54
CA GLU A 81 18.30 1.01 -9.10
C GLU A 81 17.68 2.29 -8.49
N LEU A 82 17.99 3.44 -9.06
CA LEU A 82 17.67 4.76 -8.52
C LEU A 82 16.70 5.50 -9.43
N ARG A 83 15.73 6.16 -8.82
CA ARG A 83 14.82 7.09 -9.50
C ARG A 83 14.93 8.46 -8.84
N PRO A 84 14.67 9.56 -9.56
CA PRO A 84 14.55 10.87 -8.94
C PRO A 84 13.46 10.88 -7.84
N GLY A 85 13.74 11.55 -6.72
CA GLY A 85 12.81 11.62 -5.60
C GLY A 85 13.48 11.79 -4.24
N TYR A 86 12.68 11.76 -3.17
CA TYR A 86 13.18 11.89 -1.81
C TYR A 86 13.74 10.56 -1.29
N TYR A 87 14.93 10.62 -0.72
CA TYR A 87 15.58 9.49 -0.06
C TYR A 87 16.01 9.89 1.34
N TYR A 88 15.94 8.94 2.27
CA TYR A 88 16.56 9.10 3.59
C TYR A 88 17.54 7.96 3.87
N TRP A 89 18.59 8.27 4.62
CA TRP A 89 19.54 7.25 5.08
C TRP A 89 18.97 6.47 6.27
N PHE A 90 19.05 5.14 6.20
CA PHE A 90 18.74 4.26 7.32
C PHE A 90 19.69 3.08 7.35
N GLU A 91 20.37 2.91 8.48
CA GLU A 91 21.39 1.89 8.74
C GLU A 91 22.51 1.93 7.70
N THR A 92 22.39 1.17 6.63
CA THR A 92 23.43 0.98 5.60
C THR A 92 23.01 1.43 4.22
N GLY A 93 21.86 2.09 4.05
CA GLY A 93 21.38 2.45 2.72
C GLY A 93 20.42 3.63 2.63
N TRP A 94 20.27 4.12 1.41
CA TRP A 94 19.32 5.12 0.97
C TRP A 94 17.98 4.45 0.67
N LEU A 95 16.96 4.82 1.43
CA LEU A 95 15.59 4.37 1.23
C LEU A 95 14.77 5.49 0.57
N ARG A 96 14.13 5.17 -0.56
CA ARG A 96 13.25 6.10 -1.25
C ARG A 96 11.92 6.22 -0.52
N ILE A 97 11.42 7.45 -0.38
CA ILE A 97 10.03 7.70 0.03
C ILE A 97 9.17 7.49 -1.22
N ILE A 98 8.39 6.41 -1.23
CA ILE A 98 7.49 6.03 -2.32
C ILE A 98 6.10 6.63 -2.12
N THR A 99 5.40 6.89 -3.22
CA THR A 99 4.00 7.35 -3.25
C THR A 99 3.14 6.44 -4.13
N ASP A 100 1.82 6.62 -4.12
CA ASP A 100 0.88 5.90 -4.99
C ASP A 100 1.07 6.18 -6.50
N GLN A 101 1.82 7.23 -6.83
CA GLN A 101 2.24 7.55 -8.19
C GLN A 101 3.42 6.69 -8.67
N ASP A 102 4.11 5.99 -7.77
CA ASP A 102 5.20 5.10 -8.16
C ASP A 102 4.65 3.79 -8.74
N GLU A 103 4.95 3.56 -10.02
CA GLU A 103 4.46 2.43 -10.82
C GLU A 103 4.65 1.06 -10.16
N ALA A 104 5.68 0.90 -9.32
CA ALA A 104 6.00 -0.32 -8.61
C ALA A 104 4.88 -0.84 -7.68
N TYR A 105 3.93 0.01 -7.28
CA TYR A 105 2.77 -0.37 -6.45
C TYR A 105 1.42 -0.24 -7.14
N ARG A 106 1.38 0.29 -8.37
CA ARG A 106 0.14 0.37 -9.18
C ARG A 106 -0.24 -0.97 -9.81
N ASP A 107 0.69 -1.91 -9.85
CA ASP A 107 0.52 -3.23 -10.46
C ASP A 107 -0.03 -4.30 -9.49
N ILE A 108 -0.67 -3.90 -8.40
CA ILE A 108 -1.48 -4.83 -7.62
C ILE A 108 -2.73 -5.13 -8.43
N LEU A 109 -2.74 -6.26 -9.14
CA LEU A 109 -3.93 -6.78 -9.80
C LEU A 109 -5.03 -6.98 -8.77
N LYS A 110 -6.16 -6.30 -8.97
CA LYS A 110 -7.36 -6.46 -8.14
C LYS A 110 -8.44 -7.09 -8.98
N ASN A 111 -9.26 -7.93 -8.37
CA ASN A 111 -10.46 -8.46 -9.00
C ASN A 111 -11.49 -7.33 -9.09
N GLU A 112 -11.94 -7.00 -10.30
CA GLU A 112 -12.93 -5.95 -10.54
C GLU A 112 -14.31 -6.51 -10.83
N GLU A 113 -14.38 -7.74 -11.36
CA GLU A 113 -15.63 -8.36 -11.74
C GLU A 113 -15.63 -9.86 -11.45
N PHE A 114 -16.72 -10.34 -10.87
CA PHE A 114 -17.03 -11.76 -10.70
C PHE A 114 -18.48 -11.97 -11.14
N ALA A 115 -18.66 -12.60 -12.31
CA ALA A 115 -19.95 -12.65 -12.99
C ALA A 115 -20.11 -13.92 -13.83
N VAL A 116 -21.37 -14.22 -14.16
CA VAL A 116 -21.74 -15.28 -15.09
C VAL A 116 -21.93 -14.68 -16.48
N ASN A 117 -21.33 -15.31 -17.49
CA ASN A 117 -21.59 -15.01 -18.89
C ASN A 117 -22.53 -16.09 -19.47
N ASP A 118 -23.81 -15.75 -19.62
CA ASP A 118 -24.80 -16.68 -20.17
C ASP A 118 -24.57 -17.00 -21.65
N ASN A 119 -23.95 -16.10 -22.43
CA ASN A 119 -23.67 -16.35 -23.84
C ASN A 119 -22.53 -17.36 -24.01
N GLU A 120 -21.49 -17.25 -23.18
CA GLU A 120 -20.33 -18.15 -23.19
C GLU A 120 -20.48 -19.35 -22.26
N GLN A 121 -21.57 -19.42 -21.48
CA GLN A 121 -21.84 -20.47 -20.51
C GLN A 121 -20.67 -20.68 -19.53
N ASN A 122 -20.11 -19.59 -18.99
CA ASN A 122 -19.02 -19.64 -18.01
C ASN A 122 -19.26 -18.72 -16.81
N LEU A 123 -18.61 -19.04 -15.69
CA LEU A 123 -18.40 -18.14 -14.55
C LEU A 123 -16.98 -17.61 -14.67
N TYR A 124 -16.81 -16.29 -14.60
CA TYR A 124 -15.50 -15.67 -14.78
C TYR A 124 -15.16 -14.65 -13.70
N LEU A 125 -13.86 -14.43 -13.57
CA LEU A 125 -13.26 -13.38 -12.77
C LEU A 125 -12.36 -12.53 -13.67
N LYS A 126 -12.54 -11.20 -13.65
CA LYS A 126 -11.74 -10.24 -14.41
C LYS A 126 -10.95 -9.33 -13.47
N ASP A 127 -9.68 -9.15 -13.77
CA ASP A 127 -8.80 -8.27 -13.00
C ASP A 127 -8.77 -6.82 -13.54
N SER A 128 -8.09 -5.94 -12.81
CA SER A 128 -7.90 -4.52 -13.13
C SER A 128 -7.06 -4.22 -14.37
N LYS A 129 -6.47 -5.25 -14.99
CA LYS A 129 -5.80 -5.16 -16.30
C LYS A 129 -6.62 -5.82 -17.42
N GLY A 130 -7.81 -6.32 -17.11
CA GLY A 130 -8.70 -6.99 -18.05
C GLY A 130 -8.34 -8.45 -18.32
N ASN A 131 -7.43 -9.07 -17.55
CA ASN A 131 -7.20 -10.50 -17.67
C ASN A 131 -8.39 -11.27 -17.09
N ILE A 132 -8.75 -12.36 -17.75
CA ILE A 132 -9.91 -13.19 -17.37
C ILE A 132 -9.46 -14.59 -17.02
N VAL A 133 -9.94 -15.09 -15.87
CA VAL A 133 -9.92 -16.51 -15.51
C VAL A 133 -11.37 -16.99 -15.47
N SER A 134 -11.66 -18.13 -16.09
CA SER A 134 -13.03 -18.65 -16.17
C SER A 134 -13.10 -20.16 -15.95
N VAL A 135 -14.30 -20.59 -15.55
CA VAL A 135 -14.69 -21.99 -15.38
C VAL A 135 -16.03 -22.21 -16.10
N PRO A 136 -16.18 -23.26 -16.93
CA PRO A 136 -17.45 -23.57 -17.59
C PRO A 136 -18.58 -23.79 -16.60
N LEU A 137 -19.78 -23.27 -16.87
CA LEU A 137 -20.94 -23.43 -15.97
C LEU A 137 -21.31 -24.89 -15.76
N LYS A 138 -21.14 -25.76 -16.75
CA LYS A 138 -21.38 -27.22 -16.61
C LYS A 138 -20.52 -27.89 -15.53
N ASP A 139 -19.36 -27.31 -15.21
CA ASP A 139 -18.42 -27.86 -14.24
C ASP A 139 -18.68 -27.30 -12.83
N VAL A 140 -19.45 -26.21 -12.72
CA VAL A 140 -19.87 -25.59 -11.46
C VAL A 140 -21.33 -25.95 -11.10
N ASN A 141 -22.17 -26.11 -12.11
CA ASN A 141 -23.59 -26.40 -11.98
C ASN A 141 -23.84 -27.91 -12.01
N ILE A 142 -23.57 -28.55 -10.88
CA ILE A 142 -23.86 -29.97 -10.65
C ILE A 142 -25.35 -30.11 -10.29
N LEU A 143 -26.16 -30.59 -11.24
CA LEU A 143 -27.61 -30.76 -11.07
C LEU A 143 -27.94 -32.12 -10.46
N THR A 144 -28.60 -32.14 -9.31
CA THR A 144 -29.34 -33.33 -8.86
C THR A 144 -30.62 -33.50 -9.69
N SER A 145 -31.05 -34.73 -9.93
CA SER A 145 -32.34 -35.01 -10.59
C SER A 145 -33.16 -36.03 -9.84
N LEU A 146 -34.49 -35.95 -9.98
CA LEU A 146 -35.42 -36.98 -9.53
C LEU A 146 -36.36 -37.30 -10.69
N ILE A 147 -36.20 -38.49 -11.27
CA ILE A 147 -36.92 -38.91 -12.47
C ILE A 147 -37.89 -40.03 -12.10
N SER A 148 -39.18 -39.83 -12.36
CA SER A 148 -40.19 -40.88 -12.20
C SER A 148 -39.94 -42.02 -13.19
N GLN A 149 -40.01 -43.24 -12.68
CA GLN A 149 -40.04 -44.48 -13.45
C GLN A 149 -41.48 -45.03 -13.50
N SER A 150 -41.65 -46.24 -14.01
CA SER A 150 -42.91 -46.99 -13.90
C SER A 150 -43.13 -47.50 -12.48
N ASN A 151 -44.38 -47.87 -12.18
CA ASN A 151 -44.76 -48.53 -10.92
C ASN A 151 -44.35 -47.78 -9.63
N GLY A 152 -44.43 -46.44 -9.63
CA GLY A 152 -44.19 -45.63 -8.44
C GLY A 152 -42.73 -45.61 -7.96
N GLN A 153 -41.79 -46.06 -8.78
CA GLN A 153 -40.36 -45.90 -8.53
C GLN A 153 -39.86 -44.56 -9.04
N TYR A 154 -38.85 -44.01 -8.38
CA TYR A 154 -38.14 -42.80 -8.80
C TYR A 154 -36.64 -43.06 -8.76
N VAL A 155 -35.89 -42.52 -9.72
CA VAL A 155 -34.42 -42.53 -9.68
C VAL A 155 -33.95 -41.13 -9.32
N TYR A 156 -33.36 -41.01 -8.14
CA TYR A 156 -32.61 -39.84 -7.73
C TYR A 156 -31.17 -39.97 -8.25
N THR A 157 -30.64 -38.95 -8.93
CA THR A 157 -29.23 -38.85 -9.29
C THR A 157 -28.60 -37.71 -8.49
N ALA A 158 -27.60 -38.03 -7.68
CA ALA A 158 -26.85 -37.07 -6.87
C ALA A 158 -25.82 -36.30 -7.73
N GLU A 159 -25.22 -35.27 -7.11
CA GLU A 159 -24.23 -34.37 -7.73
C GLU A 159 -22.95 -35.09 -8.20
N ASP A 160 -22.60 -36.22 -7.57
CA ASP A 160 -21.46 -37.07 -7.92
C ASP A 160 -21.80 -38.15 -8.98
N GLY A 161 -23.03 -38.13 -9.49
CA GLY A 161 -23.55 -39.11 -10.45
C GLY A 161 -24.08 -40.40 -9.82
N SER A 162 -24.00 -40.57 -8.50
CA SER A 162 -24.56 -41.72 -7.80
C SER A 162 -26.08 -41.76 -7.95
N GLN A 163 -26.63 -42.94 -8.24
CA GLN A 163 -28.07 -43.14 -8.39
C GLN A 163 -28.66 -43.91 -7.20
N THR A 164 -29.82 -43.45 -6.72
CA THR A 164 -30.62 -44.13 -5.70
C THR A 164 -32.03 -44.35 -6.24
N THR A 165 -32.49 -45.60 -6.23
CA THR A 165 -33.89 -45.93 -6.55
C THR A 165 -34.74 -45.81 -5.30
N ILE A 166 -35.79 -45.01 -5.38
CA ILE A 166 -36.81 -44.84 -4.35
C ILE A 166 -38.05 -45.60 -4.82
N ASP A 167 -38.46 -46.64 -4.08
CA ASP A 167 -39.66 -47.43 -4.38
C ASP A 167 -40.80 -47.08 -3.42
N VAL A 168 -41.60 -46.10 -3.81
CA VAL A 168 -42.69 -45.59 -2.97
C VAL A 168 -43.75 -46.66 -2.72
N ILE A 169 -44.04 -47.50 -3.73
CA ILE A 169 -45.06 -48.55 -3.60
C ILE A 169 -44.52 -49.67 -2.69
N GLY A 170 -43.29 -50.14 -2.94
CA GLY A 170 -42.63 -51.14 -2.10
C GLY A 170 -42.63 -50.76 -0.61
N ASP A 171 -42.38 -49.49 -0.30
CA ASP A 171 -42.30 -48.99 1.07
C ASP A 171 -43.67 -48.88 1.78
N VAL A 172 -44.77 -48.64 1.04
CA VAL A 172 -46.10 -48.45 1.64
C VAL A 172 -46.96 -49.72 1.65
N THR A 173 -46.62 -50.73 0.85
CA THR A 173 -47.46 -51.93 0.69
C THR A 173 -47.58 -52.74 2.00
N ASN A 174 -46.56 -52.70 2.87
CA ASN A 174 -46.56 -53.40 4.16
C ASN A 174 -47.31 -52.65 5.28
N ASN A 175 -47.82 -51.44 5.04
CA ASN A 175 -48.49 -50.62 6.06
C ASN A 175 -50.02 -50.82 6.10
N PHE A 176 -50.57 -51.71 5.28
CA PHE A 176 -52.01 -51.97 5.16
C PHE A 176 -52.42 -53.39 5.62
N GLU A 177 -51.62 -54.04 6.47
CA GLU A 177 -52.01 -55.29 7.17
C GLU A 177 -52.76 -55.02 8.48
#